data_AF-A0A2U1Q9T7-F1
#
_entry.id   AF-A0A2U1Q9T7-F1
#
_cell.length_a   1.000
_cell.length_b   1.000
_cell.length_c   1.000
_cell.angle_alpha   90.00
_cell.angle_beta   90.00
_cell.angle_gamma   90.00
#
_symmetry.space_group_name_H-M   'P 1'
#
loop_
_entity.id
_entity.type
_entity.pdbx_description
1 polymer ?
#
loop_
_entity_poly.entity_id
_entity_poly.type
_entity_poly.pdbx_seq_one_letter_code
_entity_poly.pdbx_strand_id
1 'polypeptide(L)'
;MVMRKVEIQNLNRNSLELTLWDDLAETFKKEEIDKLEKPVIIAVSSCRVSKYYNKLQLSSTPATYYYINPRIPQLEQYQAE
;
A
#
# COMPACT_ATOMS: atom_id res chain seq x y z
N MET A 1 0.65 -3.87 -20.08
CA MET A 1 0.85 -4.34 -18.71
C MET A 1 1.76 -3.36 -18.00
N VAL A 2 1.14 -2.46 -17.23
CA VAL A 2 1.85 -1.46 -16.42
C VAL A 2 2.00 -2.03 -15.02
N MET A 3 3.15 -1.80 -14.39
CA MET A 3 3.37 -2.19 -13.00
C MET A 3 3.93 -1.04 -12.19
N ARG A 4 3.51 -0.94 -10.93
CA ARG A 4 4.02 0.06 -9.99
C ARG A 4 4.27 -0.57 -8.63
N LYS A 5 5.48 -0.36 -8.11
CA LYS A 5 5.89 -0.85 -6.79
C LYS A 5 5.72 0.26 -5.76
N VAL A 6 5.09 -0.09 -4.64
CA VAL A 6 4.85 0.79 -3.51
C VAL A 6 5.44 0.12 -2.27
N GLU A 7 6.29 0.83 -1.56
CA GLU A 7 6.78 0.39 -0.26
C GLU A 7 5.82 0.87 0.83
N ILE A 8 5.35 -0.05 1.65
CA ILE A 8 4.51 0.23 2.82
C ILE A 8 5.25 -0.16 4.08
N GLN A 9 5.08 0.62 5.14
CA GLN A 9 5.74 0.39 6.42
C GLN A 9 4.70 0.29 7.54
N ASN A 10 4.88 -0.66 8.46
CA ASN A 10 4.06 -0.77 9.66
C ASN A 10 4.68 -0.02 10.86
N LEU A 11 3.98 0.01 12.00
CA LEU A 11 4.44 0.64 13.26
C LEU A 11 5.78 0.09 13.74
N ASN A 12 6.07 -1.20 13.48
CA ASN A 12 7.35 -1.82 13.84
C ASN A 12 8.49 -1.49 12.87
N ARG A 13 8.30 -0.49 12.00
CA ARG A 13 9.23 -0.08 10.94
C ARG A 13 9.56 -1.18 9.93
N ASN A 14 8.73 -2.22 9.84
CA ASN A 14 8.93 -3.29 8.86
C ASN A 14 8.37 -2.84 7.51
N SER A 15 9.24 -2.81 6.50
CA SER A 15 8.87 -2.51 5.12
C SER A 15 8.38 -3.76 4.38
N LEU A 16 7.37 -3.59 3.56
CA LEU A 16 6.84 -4.59 2.65
C LEU A 16 6.61 -3.95 1.27
N GLU A 17 6.95 -4.68 0.20
CA GLU A 17 6.72 -4.23 -1.17
C GLU A 17 5.35 -4.72 -1.66
N LEU A 18 4.53 -3.79 -2.15
CA LEU A 18 3.28 -4.05 -2.85
C LEU A 18 3.46 -3.72 -4.35
N THR A 19 3.25 -4.71 -5.19
CA THR A 19 3.21 -4.53 -6.66
C THR A 19 1.76 -4.36 -7.10
N LEU A 20 1.45 -3.20 -7.67
CA LEU A 20 0.19 -2.91 -8.34
C LEU A 20 0.34 -3.21 -9.84
N TRP A 21 -0.71 -3.78 -10.44
CA TRP A 21 -0.78 -4.16 -11.85
C TRP A 21 -1.91 -3.43 -12.57
N ASP A 22 -1.70 -3.21 -13.87
CA ASP A 22 -2.67 -2.69 -14.85
C ASP A 22 -3.38 -1.43 -14.34
N ASP A 23 -4.72 -1.40 -14.31
CA ASP A 23 -5.51 -0.22 -13.94
C ASP A 23 -5.12 0.35 -12.57
N LEU A 24 -4.81 -0.51 -11.59
CA LEU A 24 -4.37 -0.06 -10.26
C LEU A 24 -3.01 0.62 -10.32
N ALA A 25 -2.11 0.19 -11.20
CA ALA A 25 -0.80 0.79 -11.38
C ALA A 25 -0.88 2.16 -12.08
N GLU A 26 -1.77 2.27 -13.07
CA GLU A 26 -2.02 3.50 -13.84
C GLU A 26 -2.74 4.56 -13.01
N THR A 27 -3.77 4.16 -12.26
CA THR A 27 -4.57 5.07 -11.42
C THR A 27 -3.88 5.46 -10.11
N PHE A 28 -2.79 4.78 -9.72
CA PHE A 28 -2.06 5.11 -8.50
C PHE A 28 -1.32 6.45 -8.65
N LYS A 29 -1.92 7.49 -8.09
CA LYS A 29 -1.43 8.88 -8.18
C LYS A 29 -0.35 9.19 -7.13
N LYS A 30 0.84 8.60 -7.32
CA LYS A 30 1.96 8.77 -6.38
C LYS A 30 2.26 10.23 -6.04
N GLU A 31 2.29 11.11 -7.05
CA GLU A 31 2.62 12.52 -6.87
C GLU A 31 1.60 13.31 -6.05
N GLU A 32 0.32 12.95 -6.13
CA GLU A 32 -0.73 13.55 -5.30
C GLU A 32 -0.61 13.03 -3.85
N ILE A 33 -0.33 11.74 -3.70
CA ILE A 33 -0.14 11.08 -2.40
C ILE A 33 1.08 11.64 -1.66
N ASP A 34 2.20 11.85 -2.35
CA ASP A 34 3.44 12.39 -1.77
C ASP A 34 3.31 13.85 -1.30
N LYS A 35 2.30 14.60 -1.81
CA LYS A 35 1.99 15.97 -1.39
C LYS A 35 1.08 16.02 -0.15
N LEU A 36 0.50 14.90 0.27
CA LEU A 36 -0.34 14.85 1.47
C LEU A 36 0.49 15.05 2.74
N GLU A 37 -0.15 15.55 3.78
CA GLU A 37 0.45 15.66 5.11
C GLU A 37 0.78 14.26 5.65
N LYS A 38 1.99 14.11 6.19
CA LYS A 38 2.49 12.84 6.74
C LYS A 38 2.02 12.68 8.19
N PRO A 39 1.73 11.44 8.65
CA PRO A 39 1.89 10.17 7.94
C PRO A 39 0.73 9.88 6.96
N VAL A 40 1.08 9.41 5.76
CA VAL A 40 0.10 8.92 4.78
C VAL A 40 -0.17 7.46 5.05
N ILE A 41 -1.45 7.12 5.26
CA ILE A 41 -1.85 5.77 5.64
C ILE A 41 -2.60 5.14 4.48
N ILE A 42 -2.21 3.93 4.12
CA ILE A 42 -2.83 3.16 3.04
C ILE A 42 -3.41 1.86 3.60
N ALA A 43 -4.70 1.63 3.34
CA ALA A 43 -5.33 0.34 3.56
C ALA A 43 -5.49 -0.37 2.22
N VAL A 44 -5.05 -1.62 2.12
CA VAL A 44 -5.16 -2.42 0.89
C VAL A 44 -5.79 -3.76 1.22
N SER A 45 -6.79 -4.18 0.45
CA SER A 45 -7.48 -5.46 0.62
C SER A 45 -7.32 -6.37 -0.59
N SER A 46 -7.56 -7.67 -0.38
CA SER A 46 -7.59 -8.69 -1.44
C SER A 46 -6.28 -8.82 -2.24
N CYS A 47 -5.14 -8.58 -1.58
CA CYS A 47 -3.82 -8.79 -2.17
C CYS A 47 -3.42 -10.27 -2.11
N ARG A 48 -2.65 -10.71 -3.10
CA ARG A 48 -1.98 -12.01 -3.06
C ARG A 48 -0.65 -11.86 -2.31
N VAL A 49 -0.46 -12.66 -1.28
CA VAL A 49 0.82 -12.78 -0.58
C VAL A 49 1.70 -13.81 -1.31
N SER A 50 2.95 -13.45 -1.56
CA SER A 50 3.98 -14.35 -2.08
C SER A 50 5.28 -14.21 -1.28
N LYS A 51 6.15 -15.20 -1.40
CA LYS A 51 7.47 -15.22 -0.75
C LYS A 51 8.52 -15.54 -1.79
N TYR A 52 9.48 -14.64 -1.98
CA TYR A 52 10.60 -14.80 -2.93
C TYR A 52 11.91 -14.53 -2.21
N TYR A 53 12.87 -15.47 -2.26
CA TYR A 53 14.15 -15.37 -1.52
C TYR A 53 13.97 -14.96 -0.05
N ASN A 54 13.02 -15.60 0.63
CA ASN A 54 12.67 -15.33 2.02
C ASN A 54 12.08 -13.92 2.32
N LYS A 55 11.83 -13.11 1.29
CA LYS A 55 11.14 -11.81 1.42
C LYS A 55 9.66 -11.96 1.08
N LEU A 56 8.80 -11.49 1.97
CA LEU A 56 7.37 -11.37 1.69
C LEU A 56 7.16 -10.25 0.68
N GLN A 57 6.24 -10.47 -0.26
CA GLN A 57 5.82 -9.48 -1.25
C GLN A 57 4.30 -9.58 -1.42
N LEU A 58 3.69 -8.44 -1.67
CA LEU A 58 2.27 -8.36 -2.01
C LEU A 58 2.13 -8.06 -3.49
N SER A 59 1.15 -8.68 -4.12
CA SER A 59 0.74 -8.40 -5.49
C SER A 59 -0.74 -8.08 -5.51
N SER A 60 -1.13 -7.05 -6.25
CA SER A 60 -2.54 -6.80 -6.53
C SER A 60 -3.13 -7.94 -7.35
N THR A 61 -4.44 -8.11 -7.18
CA THR A 61 -5.31 -9.01 -7.95
C THR A 61 -6.43 -8.17 -8.56
N PRO A 62 -7.23 -8.71 -9.49
CA PRO A 62 -8.41 -7.99 -10.01
C PRO A 62 -9.43 -7.59 -8.92
N ALA A 63 -9.40 -8.23 -7.74
CA ALA A 63 -10.27 -7.91 -6.61
C ALA A 63 -9.62 -6.94 -5.60
N THR A 64 -8.42 -6.43 -5.87
CA THR A 64 -7.68 -5.53 -4.97
C THR A 64 -8.28 -4.13 -4.96
N TYR A 65 -8.46 -3.60 -3.76
CA TYR A 65 -8.85 -2.21 -3.52
C TYR A 65 -7.84 -1.57 -2.58
N TYR A 66 -7.50 -0.31 -2.82
CA TYR A 66 -6.69 0.50 -1.91
C TYR A 66 -7.43 1.78 -1.51
N TYR A 67 -7.17 2.25 -0.30
CA TYR A 67 -7.75 3.45 0.27
C TYR A 67 -6.64 4.28 0.89
N ILE A 68 -6.58 5.57 0.56
CA ILE A 68 -5.64 6.53 1.15
C ILE A 68 -6.36 7.28 2.27
N ASN A 69 -5.75 7.31 3.46
CA ASN A 69 -6.28 7.91 4.69
C ASN A 69 -7.75 7.53 4.97
N PRO A 70 -8.10 6.22 5.00
CA PRO A 70 -9.46 5.81 5.31
C PRO A 70 -9.84 6.20 6.75
N ARG A 71 -11.11 6.51 7.01
CA ARG A 71 -11.60 6.78 8.37
C ARG A 71 -11.90 5.46 9.09
N ILE A 72 -10.85 4.80 9.59
CA ILE A 72 -10.98 3.55 10.38
C ILE A 72 -10.47 3.75 11.81
N PRO A 73 -11.03 3.07 12.82
CA PRO A 73 -10.62 3.23 14.22
C PRO A 73 -9.12 2.96 14.45
N GLN A 74 -8.54 2.05 13.68
CA GLN A 74 -7.12 1.70 13.78
C GLN A 74 -6.18 2.82 13.33
N LEU A 75 -6.68 3.84 12.62
CA LEU A 75 -5.84 4.93 12.10
C LEU A 75 -5.23 5.79 13.22
N GLU A 76 -5.93 5.94 14.34
CA GLU A 76 -5.47 6.73 15.50
C GLU A 76 -4.12 6.23 16.03
N GLN A 77 -3.88 4.92 15.96
CA GLN A 77 -2.61 4.31 16.37
C GLN A 77 -1.46 4.61 15.41
N TYR A 78 -1.74 4.87 14.13
CA TYR A 78 -0.75 5.20 13.11
C TYR A 78 -0.51 6.72 12.99
N GLN A 79 -1.42 7.56 13.53
CA GLN A 79 -1.25 9.01 13.59
C GLN A 79 -0.57 9.49 14.88
N ALA A 80 -0.57 8.68 15.94
CA ALA A 80 -0.02 9.04 17.25
C ALA A 80 1.51 8.90 17.36
N GLU A 81 2.21 8.52 16.28
CA GLU A 81 3.66 8.31 16.23
C GLU A 81 4.39 9.35 15.36
#